data_AF-A0A2H0BTY4-F1
#
_entry.id   AF-A0A2H0BTY4-F1
#
_cell.length_a   1.000
_cell.length_b   1.000
_cell.length_c   1.000
_cell.angle_alpha   90.00
_cell.angle_beta   90.00
_cell.angle_gamma   90.00
#
_symmetry.space_group_name_H-M   'P 1'
#
loop_
_entity.id
_entity.type
_entity.pdbx_description
1 polymer ?
#
loop_
_entity_poly.entity_id
_entity_poly.type
_entity_poly.pdbx_seq_one_letter_code
_entity_poly.pdbx_strand_id
1 'polypeptide(L)'
;MDKDGQGELSAIITGFNYAVSQGTDIINMSLDYQNGNPTAYPAAYNEVVAVGSVNKSNQHASYSNTGNHLELVTYGEDSIDGSYPNPLQWIYSSYYKIDWNASVVYIGEYLYAGTSQATPQVSGLIALMIAANPNLTAIEIKTILRQTATDLGDPGKDDIFGYGLINPAAALNTTNLSLTPTTQPSCGADLDCSGSVNIQDYQAWLNSSSGDLNGNGIIEITDLVNVLYLWIKI
;
A
#
# COMPACT_ATOMS: atom_id res chain seq x y z
N MET A 1 8.36 -12.43 -12.44
CA MET A 1 9.38 -12.96 -11.52
C MET A 1 9.88 -14.28 -12.08
N ASP A 2 11.14 -14.62 -11.85
CA ASP A 2 11.67 -15.95 -12.11
C ASP A 2 11.18 -16.96 -11.06
N LYS A 3 11.63 -18.22 -11.20
CA LYS A 3 11.26 -19.34 -10.33
C LYS A 3 11.70 -19.16 -8.88
N ASP A 4 12.63 -18.25 -8.60
CA ASP A 4 13.17 -17.98 -7.27
C ASP A 4 12.50 -16.75 -6.63
N GLY A 5 11.48 -16.19 -7.28
CA GLY A 5 10.75 -15.02 -6.83
C GLY A 5 11.47 -13.71 -7.09
N GLN A 6 12.52 -13.71 -7.91
CA GLN A 6 13.28 -12.51 -8.23
C GLN A 6 12.67 -11.83 -9.46
N GLY A 7 12.53 -10.51 -9.40
CA GLY A 7 12.15 -9.70 -10.56
C GLY A 7 13.40 -9.14 -11.22
N GLU A 8 13.70 -9.52 -12.47
CA GLU A 8 14.67 -8.76 -13.24
C GLU A 8 14.17 -7.32 -13.45
N LEU A 9 15.07 -6.34 -13.48
CA LEU A 9 14.75 -4.94 -13.77
C LEU A 9 13.94 -4.79 -15.07
N SER A 10 14.21 -5.65 -16.06
CA SER A 10 13.47 -5.77 -17.31
C SER A 10 11.98 -6.10 -17.10
N ALA A 11 11.66 -6.98 -16.15
CA ALA A 11 10.30 -7.35 -15.81
C ALA A 11 9.57 -6.23 -15.05
N ILE A 12 10.27 -5.50 -14.18
CA ILE A 12 9.72 -4.31 -13.48
C ILE A 12 9.35 -3.23 -14.50
N ILE A 13 10.26 -2.93 -15.45
CA ILE A 13 10.00 -1.94 -16.52
C ILE A 13 8.84 -2.39 -17.41
N THR A 14 8.79 -3.68 -17.76
CA THR A 14 7.69 -4.23 -18.56
C THR A 14 6.35 -4.10 -17.85
N GLY A 15 6.29 -4.47 -16.56
CA GLY A 15 5.09 -4.33 -15.74
C GLY A 15 4.65 -2.88 -15.57
N PHE A 16 5.61 -1.97 -15.34
CA PHE A 16 5.35 -0.53 -15.28
C PHE A 16 4.71 -0.01 -16.58
N ASN A 17 5.34 -0.30 -17.73
CA ASN A 17 4.84 0.14 -19.03
C ASN A 17 3.46 -0.45 -19.33
N TYR A 18 3.23 -1.72 -18.95
CA TYR A 18 1.92 -2.34 -19.10
C TYR A 18 0.87 -1.62 -18.25
N ALA A 19 1.12 -1.39 -16.95
CA ALA A 19 0.19 -0.69 -16.07
C ALA A 19 -0.14 0.72 -16.60
N VAL A 20 0.87 1.49 -17.01
CA VAL A 20 0.65 2.80 -17.64
C VAL A 20 -0.20 2.68 -18.91
N SER A 21 0.04 1.67 -19.76
CA SER A 21 -0.76 1.45 -20.97
C SER A 21 -2.22 1.09 -20.70
N GLN A 22 -2.52 0.54 -19.52
CA GLN A 22 -3.89 0.24 -19.08
C GLN A 22 -4.58 1.44 -18.42
N GLY A 23 -3.92 2.60 -18.33
CA GLY A 23 -4.47 3.79 -17.69
C GLY A 23 -4.42 3.73 -16.16
N THR A 24 -3.51 2.95 -15.58
CA THR A 24 -3.33 2.90 -14.12
C THR A 24 -2.86 4.24 -13.58
N ASP A 25 -3.59 4.80 -12.61
CA ASP A 25 -3.26 6.08 -11.97
C ASP A 25 -2.17 5.97 -10.90
N ILE A 26 -2.06 4.81 -10.23
CA ILE A 26 -1.14 4.59 -9.09
C ILE A 26 -0.42 3.26 -9.23
N ILE A 27 0.90 3.29 -9.12
CA ILE A 27 1.75 2.10 -9.08
C ILE A 27 2.50 2.10 -7.74
N ASN A 28 2.18 1.14 -6.87
CA ASN A 28 2.91 0.90 -5.62
C ASN A 28 4.11 -0.02 -5.88
N MET A 29 5.32 0.42 -5.50
CA MET A 29 6.54 -0.39 -5.59
C MET A 29 7.21 -0.49 -4.22
N SER A 30 7.24 -1.69 -3.67
CA SER A 30 7.90 -2.02 -2.40
C SER A 30 9.03 -3.01 -2.69
N LEU A 31 10.20 -2.50 -3.08
CA LEU A 31 11.33 -3.29 -3.59
C LEU A 31 12.39 -3.59 -2.52
N ASP A 32 13.45 -4.30 -2.93
CA ASP A 32 14.47 -4.87 -2.06
C ASP A 32 15.19 -3.87 -1.13
N TYR A 33 15.55 -4.40 0.03
CA TYR A 33 16.45 -3.79 0.98
C TYR A 33 17.91 -3.99 0.54
N GLN A 34 18.70 -2.92 0.51
CA GLN A 34 20.14 -2.98 0.33
C GLN A 34 20.85 -2.37 1.54
N ASN A 35 21.80 -3.11 2.11
CA ASN A 35 22.52 -2.71 3.31
C ASN A 35 23.40 -1.47 3.07
N GLY A 36 23.45 -0.55 4.03
CA GLY A 36 24.30 0.64 3.97
C GLY A 36 23.65 1.90 3.40
N ASN A 37 22.31 1.99 3.37
CA ASN A 37 21.56 3.16 2.93
C ASN A 37 21.89 3.65 1.50
N PRO A 38 21.86 2.78 0.47
CA PRO A 38 22.13 3.22 -0.89
C PRO A 38 20.97 4.01 -1.47
N THR A 39 21.28 4.94 -2.36
CA THR A 39 20.30 5.55 -3.25
C THR A 39 19.74 4.48 -4.18
N ALA A 40 18.47 4.11 -3.96
CA ALA A 40 17.81 3.03 -4.70
C ALA A 40 16.85 3.57 -5.75
N TYR A 41 16.94 3.03 -6.96
CA TYR A 41 15.95 3.28 -8.01
C TYR A 41 14.91 2.15 -8.00
N PRO A 42 13.61 2.45 -8.18
CA PRO A 42 13.05 3.69 -8.71
C PRO A 42 12.75 4.78 -7.67
N ALA A 43 12.91 4.53 -6.37
CA ALA A 43 12.58 5.52 -5.33
C ALA A 43 13.31 6.86 -5.51
N ALA A 44 14.53 6.83 -6.07
CA ALA A 44 15.32 8.03 -6.34
C ALA A 44 14.94 8.81 -7.62
N TYR A 45 13.93 8.39 -8.40
CA TYR A 45 13.43 9.19 -9.51
C TYR A 45 12.56 10.35 -9.01
N ASN A 46 12.72 11.54 -9.61
CA ASN A 46 12.00 12.76 -9.19
C ASN A 46 10.47 12.64 -9.34
N GLU A 47 10.04 11.81 -10.28
CA GLU A 47 8.64 11.53 -10.60
C GLU A 47 7.99 10.60 -9.56
N VAL A 48 8.79 9.85 -8.80
CA VAL A 48 8.32 8.91 -7.79
C VAL A 48 8.06 9.61 -6.47
N VAL A 49 7.08 9.13 -5.71
CA VAL A 49 6.88 9.49 -4.31
C VAL A 49 7.64 8.47 -3.47
N ALA A 50 8.85 8.82 -3.02
CA ALA A 50 9.65 7.96 -2.16
C ALA A 50 9.10 7.99 -0.73
N VAL A 51 8.79 6.81 -0.18
CA VAL A 51 8.16 6.64 1.13
C VAL A 51 9.10 5.94 2.10
N GLY A 52 9.45 6.62 3.17
CA GLY A 52 10.20 6.07 4.30
C GLY A 52 9.28 5.59 5.41
N SER A 53 9.86 4.97 6.42
CA SER A 53 9.13 4.39 7.55
C SER A 53 9.45 5.07 8.87
N VAL A 54 8.42 5.29 9.68
CA VAL A 54 8.52 5.63 11.10
C VAL A 54 7.82 4.56 11.95
N ASN A 55 8.19 4.53 13.24
CA ASN A 55 7.46 3.77 14.25
C ASN A 55 6.30 4.56 14.86
N LYS A 56 5.48 3.90 15.69
CA LYS A 56 4.36 4.54 16.41
C LYS A 56 4.69 5.77 17.26
N SER A 57 5.97 6.02 17.55
CA SER A 57 6.45 7.18 18.32
C SER A 57 7.02 8.28 17.42
N ASN A 58 6.76 8.21 16.11
CA ASN A 58 7.29 9.11 15.08
C ASN A 58 8.82 9.14 14.98
N GLN A 59 9.49 8.07 15.42
CA GLN A 59 10.92 7.94 15.22
C GLN A 59 11.17 7.21 13.90
N HIS A 60 12.17 7.69 13.16
CA HIS A 60 12.60 7.06 11.91
C HIS A 60 13.00 5.60 12.15
N ALA A 61 12.48 4.69 11.32
CA ALA A 61 12.78 3.27 11.42
C ALA A 61 14.24 2.99 11.06
N SER A 62 14.93 2.20 11.88
CA SER A 62 16.36 1.88 11.76
C SER A 62 16.75 1.26 10.41
N TYR A 63 15.82 0.54 9.77
CA TYR A 63 16.01 -0.07 8.45
C TYR A 63 15.64 0.83 7.27
N SER A 64 14.97 1.97 7.52
CA SER A 64 14.46 2.83 6.45
C SER A 64 15.61 3.59 5.81
N ASN A 65 15.65 3.65 4.48
CA ASN A 65 16.66 4.44 3.78
C ASN A 65 16.33 5.94 3.88
N THR A 66 17.39 6.75 3.90
CA THR A 66 17.35 8.21 3.99
C THR A 66 18.06 8.85 2.80
N GLY A 67 17.82 10.13 2.58
CA GLY A 67 18.52 10.94 1.59
C GLY A 67 17.59 11.93 0.90
N ASN A 68 18.18 12.82 0.10
CA ASN A 68 17.45 13.91 -0.54
C ASN A 68 16.33 13.50 -1.50
N HIS A 69 16.23 12.23 -1.87
CA HIS A 69 15.17 11.69 -2.71
C HIS A 69 13.92 11.31 -1.91
N LEU A 70 14.05 11.16 -0.59
CA LEU A 70 12.94 10.87 0.31
C LEU A 70 11.91 12.01 0.24
N GLU A 71 10.66 11.64 0.01
CA GLU A 71 9.56 12.59 -0.15
C GLU A 71 8.76 12.70 1.15
N LEU A 72 8.36 11.56 1.73
CA LEU A 72 7.48 11.50 2.90
C LEU A 72 7.82 10.28 3.75
N VAL A 73 7.31 10.25 4.98
CA VAL A 73 7.29 9.04 5.81
C VAL A 73 5.87 8.68 6.25
N THR A 74 5.66 7.41 6.57
CA THR A 74 4.48 6.94 7.30
C THR A 74 4.81 5.72 8.16
N TYR A 75 3.84 5.23 8.91
CA TYR A 75 4.03 4.10 9.81
C TYR A 75 4.31 2.83 9.00
N GLY A 76 5.57 2.41 8.93
CA GLY A 76 5.96 1.04 8.55
C GLY A 76 6.45 0.24 9.75
N GLU A 77 6.53 0.90 10.92
CA GLU A 77 6.92 0.36 12.22
C GLU A 77 8.37 -0.11 12.35
N ASP A 78 8.90 -0.14 13.56
CA ASP A 78 10.28 -0.61 13.77
C ASP A 78 10.47 -1.26 15.14
N SER A 79 11.32 -2.27 15.15
CA SER A 79 11.86 -2.88 16.36
C SER A 79 13.13 -2.15 16.76
N ILE A 80 13.02 -1.24 17.73
CA ILE A 80 14.13 -0.32 18.03
C ILE A 80 15.38 -1.02 18.62
N ASP A 81 15.41 -2.34 18.90
CA ASP A 81 16.65 -2.97 19.41
C ASP A 81 17.06 -4.35 18.85
N GLY A 82 16.33 -4.93 17.89
CA GLY A 82 16.68 -6.26 17.35
C GLY A 82 16.40 -7.43 18.31
N SER A 83 15.94 -7.18 19.53
CA SER A 83 15.23 -8.16 20.36
C SER A 83 13.76 -8.16 19.98
N TYR A 84 13.19 -9.36 19.79
CA TYR A 84 11.81 -9.60 19.38
C TYR A 84 10.82 -8.53 19.87
N PRO A 85 10.22 -7.75 18.97
CA PRO A 85 9.64 -6.47 19.32
C PRO A 85 8.25 -6.72 19.89
N ASN A 86 7.74 -5.79 20.66
CA ASN A 86 6.36 -5.86 21.09
C ASN A 86 5.46 -6.02 19.84
N PRO A 87 4.74 -7.15 19.66
CA PRO A 87 3.92 -7.39 18.46
C PRO A 87 2.83 -6.32 18.26
N LEU A 88 2.52 -5.54 19.30
CA LEU A 88 1.65 -4.36 19.22
C LEU A 88 2.25 -3.19 18.42
N GLN A 89 3.50 -3.28 18.00
CA GLN A 89 4.16 -2.31 17.13
C GLN A 89 4.24 -2.81 15.70
N TRP A 90 3.61 -3.93 15.32
CA TRP A 90 3.70 -4.43 13.95
C TRP A 90 2.38 -4.20 13.21
N ILE A 91 2.46 -4.09 11.90
CA ILE A 91 1.28 -3.90 11.05
C ILE A 91 0.70 -5.26 10.74
N TYR A 92 -0.58 -5.41 11.05
CA TYR A 92 -1.34 -6.60 10.75
C TYR A 92 -1.54 -6.74 9.23
N SER A 93 -1.09 -7.85 8.67
CA SER A 93 -1.21 -8.14 7.25
C SER A 93 -1.73 -9.54 7.05
N SER A 94 -2.64 -9.70 6.09
CA SER A 94 -2.86 -11.01 5.48
C SER A 94 -1.58 -11.41 4.75
N TYR A 95 -1.18 -12.67 4.90
CA TYR A 95 -0.01 -13.20 4.22
C TYR A 95 -0.26 -14.63 3.80
N TYR A 96 0.15 -14.92 2.58
CA TYR A 96 0.17 -16.28 2.07
C TYR A 96 1.60 -16.67 1.68
N LYS A 97 1.97 -17.90 2.01
CA LYS A 97 3.23 -18.51 1.60
C LYS A 97 2.93 -19.78 0.82
N ILE A 98 3.44 -19.85 -0.40
CA ILE A 98 3.37 -21.07 -1.20
C ILE A 98 4.64 -21.86 -0.96
N ASP A 99 4.50 -23.05 -0.40
CA ASP A 99 5.55 -24.06 -0.42
C ASP A 99 5.32 -24.96 -1.65
N TRP A 100 6.03 -24.64 -2.74
CA TRP A 100 5.93 -25.38 -4.00
C TRP A 100 6.41 -26.83 -3.88
N ASN A 101 7.32 -27.13 -2.95
CA ASN A 101 7.81 -28.49 -2.73
C ASN A 101 6.79 -29.33 -1.93
N ALA A 102 6.11 -28.70 -0.98
CA ALA A 102 5.07 -29.35 -0.19
C ALA A 102 3.69 -29.33 -0.87
N SER A 103 3.50 -28.55 -1.94
CA SER A 103 2.20 -28.24 -2.54
C SER A 103 1.19 -27.70 -1.51
N VAL A 104 1.67 -26.92 -0.55
CA VAL A 104 0.87 -26.32 0.53
C VAL A 104 0.86 -24.81 0.38
N VAL A 105 -0.33 -24.22 0.51
CA VAL A 105 -0.51 -22.78 0.67
C VAL A 105 -0.80 -22.52 2.14
N TYR A 106 0.11 -21.82 2.81
CA TYR A 106 -0.13 -21.29 4.15
C TYR A 106 -0.80 -19.95 4.00
N ILE A 107 -1.93 -19.77 4.66
CA ILE A 107 -2.65 -18.49 4.69
C ILE A 107 -2.88 -18.17 6.15
N GLY A 108 -2.51 -16.97 6.54
CA GLY A 108 -2.72 -16.52 7.90
C GLY A 108 -2.51 -15.03 8.02
N GLU A 109 -2.63 -14.61 9.26
CA GLU A 109 -2.44 -13.23 9.65
C GLU A 109 -1.08 -13.11 10.31
N TYR A 110 -0.28 -12.19 9.78
CA TYR A 110 1.10 -12.00 10.18
C TYR A 110 1.31 -10.53 10.45
N LEU A 111 2.09 -10.29 11.48
CA LEU A 111 2.52 -8.97 11.85
C LEU A 111 3.84 -8.70 11.10
N TYR A 112 3.91 -7.58 10.38
CA TYR A 112 5.11 -7.17 9.63
C TYR A 112 5.50 -5.73 9.94
N ALA A 113 6.77 -5.42 9.69
CA ALA A 113 7.31 -4.08 9.68
C ALA A 113 8.14 -3.90 8.39
N GLY A 114 8.15 -2.69 7.85
CA GLY A 114 8.89 -2.37 6.64
C GLY A 114 8.42 -1.09 5.97
N THR A 115 9.29 -0.48 5.18
CA THR A 115 8.86 0.54 4.20
C THR A 115 7.84 -0.05 3.23
N SER A 116 7.89 -1.36 2.97
CA SER A 116 6.86 -2.10 2.24
C SER A 116 5.45 -1.98 2.81
N GLN A 117 5.31 -1.80 4.13
CA GLN A 117 4.04 -1.56 4.82
C GLN A 117 3.68 -0.07 4.88
N ALA A 118 4.68 0.81 4.81
CA ALA A 118 4.49 2.25 4.73
C ALA A 118 3.96 2.69 3.35
N THR A 119 4.59 2.24 2.26
CA THR A 119 4.24 2.62 0.87
C THR A 119 2.75 2.46 0.52
N PRO A 120 2.06 1.34 0.81
CA PRO A 120 0.65 1.17 0.45
C PRO A 120 -0.28 2.15 1.18
N GLN A 121 0.11 2.69 2.34
CA GLN A 121 -0.68 3.72 3.02
C GLN A 121 -0.66 5.04 2.25
N VAL A 122 0.49 5.41 1.69
CA VAL A 122 0.61 6.58 0.81
C VAL A 122 -0.14 6.35 -0.50
N SER A 123 -0.04 5.15 -1.09
CA SER A 123 -0.84 4.80 -2.28
C SER A 123 -2.35 4.88 -2.00
N GLY A 124 -2.81 4.39 -0.85
CA GLY A 124 -4.22 4.50 -0.44
C GLY A 124 -4.66 5.94 -0.26
N LEU A 125 -3.83 6.80 0.36
CA LEU A 125 -4.11 8.23 0.47
C LEU A 125 -4.23 8.89 -0.92
N ILE A 126 -3.30 8.61 -1.82
CA ILE A 126 -3.35 9.15 -3.19
C ILE A 126 -4.62 8.67 -3.91
N ALA A 127 -5.03 7.42 -3.74
CA ALA A 127 -6.27 6.90 -4.31
C ALA A 127 -7.49 7.66 -3.79
N LEU A 128 -7.54 7.95 -2.48
CA LEU A 128 -8.60 8.78 -1.88
C LEU A 128 -8.57 10.22 -2.42
N MET A 129 -7.39 10.80 -2.64
CA MET A 129 -7.26 12.12 -3.24
C MET A 129 -7.77 12.17 -4.68
N ILE A 130 -7.46 11.16 -5.49
CA ILE A 130 -7.95 11.05 -6.87
C ILE A 130 -9.47 10.81 -6.87
N ALA A 131 -9.98 9.95 -5.98
CA ALA A 131 -11.43 9.75 -5.83
C ALA A 131 -12.15 11.04 -5.41
N ALA A 132 -11.51 11.87 -4.58
CA ALA A 132 -12.01 13.18 -4.17
C ALA A 132 -12.10 14.17 -5.33
N ASN A 133 -11.06 14.20 -6.17
CA ASN A 133 -10.93 15.10 -7.28
C ASN A 133 -10.16 14.42 -8.43
N PRO A 134 -10.88 13.80 -9.38
CA PRO A 134 -10.26 13.07 -10.50
C PRO A 134 -9.46 13.94 -11.47
N ASN A 135 -9.55 15.28 -11.35
CA ASN A 135 -8.80 16.21 -12.19
C ASN A 135 -7.42 16.57 -11.62
N LEU A 136 -7.08 16.06 -10.43
CA LEU A 136 -5.76 16.30 -9.84
C LEU A 136 -4.66 15.70 -10.71
N THR A 137 -3.69 16.53 -11.06
CA THR A 137 -2.46 16.08 -11.69
C THR A 137 -1.51 15.45 -10.67
N ALA A 138 -0.59 14.60 -11.12
CA ALA A 138 0.45 14.03 -10.25
C ALA A 138 1.27 15.12 -9.51
N ILE A 139 1.50 16.27 -10.14
CA ILE A 139 2.22 17.41 -9.55
C ILE A 139 1.41 18.02 -8.40
N GLU A 140 0.11 18.22 -8.60
CA GLU A 140 -0.79 18.73 -7.56
C GLU A 140 -0.89 17.74 -6.39
N ILE A 141 -1.00 16.43 -6.67
CA ILE A 141 -0.99 15.38 -5.64
C ILE A 141 0.30 15.46 -4.81
N LYS A 142 1.48 15.47 -5.46
CA LYS A 142 2.76 15.61 -4.76
C LYS A 142 2.81 16.90 -3.94
N THR A 143 2.32 18.01 -4.49
CA THR A 143 2.30 19.31 -3.80
C THR A 143 1.42 19.28 -2.55
N ILE A 144 0.21 18.71 -2.66
CA ILE A 144 -0.71 18.58 -1.52
C ILE A 144 -0.09 17.70 -0.44
N LEU A 145 0.47 16.55 -0.80
CA LEU A 145 1.13 15.67 0.15
C LEU A 145 2.26 16.40 0.92
N ARG A 146 3.12 17.13 0.20
CA ARG A 146 4.23 17.91 0.80
C ARG A 146 3.74 19.00 1.74
N GLN A 147 2.72 19.76 1.34
CA GLN A 147 2.22 20.91 2.10
C GLN A 147 1.41 20.50 3.32
N THR A 148 0.84 19.30 3.32
CA THR A 148 -0.04 18.81 4.39
C THR A 148 0.66 17.86 5.34
N ALA A 149 1.84 17.35 4.99
CA ALA A 149 2.64 16.53 5.87
C ALA A 149 2.93 17.23 7.20
N THR A 150 2.94 16.43 8.27
CA THR A 150 3.36 16.88 9.59
C THR A 150 4.88 16.84 9.63
N ASP A 151 5.49 18.02 9.67
CA ASP A 151 6.94 18.18 9.73
C ASP A 151 7.54 17.45 10.96
N LEU A 152 8.58 16.66 10.72
CA LEU A 152 9.30 15.88 11.73
C LEU A 152 10.80 16.11 11.51
N GLY A 153 11.58 16.17 12.60
CA GLY A 153 13.02 16.37 12.50
C GLY A 153 13.37 17.85 12.37
N ASP A 154 14.23 18.17 11.41
CA ASP A 154 14.68 19.54 11.16
C ASP A 154 13.59 20.31 10.38
N PRO A 155 13.35 21.61 10.66
CA PRO A 155 12.26 22.34 10.02
C PRO A 155 12.32 22.32 8.49
N GLY A 156 11.22 21.89 7.87
CA GLY A 156 11.09 21.79 6.42
C GLY A 156 11.54 20.43 5.88
N LYS A 157 11.93 20.39 4.60
CA LYS A 157 12.37 19.13 4.01
C LYS A 157 13.75 18.75 4.53
N ASP A 158 13.86 17.57 5.13
CA ASP A 158 15.13 16.97 5.52
C ASP A 158 15.35 15.58 4.89
N ASP A 159 16.56 15.05 5.01
CA ASP A 159 16.94 13.77 4.39
C ASP A 159 16.43 12.55 5.19
N ILE A 160 15.91 12.73 6.41
CA ILE A 160 15.48 11.65 7.31
C ILE A 160 13.98 11.39 7.20
N PHE A 161 13.17 12.45 7.14
CA PHE A 161 11.72 12.41 7.13
C PHE A 161 11.12 12.95 5.83
N GLY A 162 11.94 13.47 4.91
CA GLY A 162 11.44 14.14 3.71
C GLY A 162 10.70 15.41 4.10
N TYR A 163 9.48 15.60 3.59
CA TYR A 163 8.58 16.68 4.04
C TYR A 163 7.81 16.33 5.33
N GLY A 164 8.01 15.13 5.88
CA GLY A 164 7.41 14.71 7.14
C GLY A 164 6.40 13.57 7.01
N LEU A 165 5.67 13.34 8.11
CA LEU A 165 4.67 12.29 8.24
C LEU A 165 3.40 12.65 7.47
N ILE A 166 2.89 11.74 6.63
CA ILE A 166 1.64 12.00 5.88
C ILE A 166 0.50 12.39 6.82
N ASN A 167 -0.34 13.32 6.37
CA ASN A 167 -1.55 13.74 7.09
C ASN A 167 -2.78 13.54 6.20
N PRO A 168 -3.41 12.34 6.23
CA PRO A 168 -4.55 12.03 5.38
C PRO A 168 -5.69 13.03 5.50
N ALA A 169 -6.01 13.48 6.72
CA ALA A 169 -7.10 14.42 6.95
C ALA A 169 -6.82 15.80 6.32
N ALA A 170 -5.60 16.33 6.50
CA ALA A 170 -5.23 17.61 5.90
C ALA A 170 -5.13 17.54 4.37
N ALA A 171 -4.58 16.45 3.83
CA ALA A 171 -4.50 16.19 2.40
C ALA A 171 -5.90 16.17 1.76
N LEU A 172 -6.83 15.39 2.33
CA LEU A 172 -8.20 15.24 1.81
C LEU A 172 -9.06 16.50 1.98
N ASN A 173 -8.82 17.31 3.01
CA ASN A 173 -9.46 18.61 3.13
C ASN A 173 -9.03 19.57 2.01
N THR A 174 -7.79 19.45 1.53
CA THR A 174 -7.25 20.28 0.44
C THR A 174 -7.81 19.87 -0.93
N THR A 175 -8.24 18.62 -1.09
CA THR A 175 -8.83 18.12 -2.34
C THR A 175 -10.33 18.42 -2.50
N ASN A 176 -10.94 19.17 -1.58
CA ASN A 176 -12.40 19.40 -1.50
C ASN A 176 -13.19 18.09 -1.56
N LEU A 177 -12.75 17.09 -0.77
CA LEU A 177 -13.37 15.78 -0.74
C LEU A 177 -14.89 15.86 -0.52
N SER A 178 -15.64 15.55 -1.57
CA SER A 178 -17.04 15.20 -1.49
C SER A 178 -17.12 13.68 -1.36
N LEU A 179 -17.35 13.18 -0.15
CA LEU A 179 -17.55 11.74 0.12
C LEU A 179 -18.84 11.19 -0.51
N THR A 180 -19.57 11.98 -1.30
CA THR A 180 -20.65 11.48 -2.14
C THR A 180 -20.03 10.90 -3.41
N PRO A 181 -20.05 9.58 -3.60
CA PRO A 181 -19.54 8.98 -4.82
C PRO A 181 -20.21 9.62 -6.03
N THR A 182 -19.43 10.23 -6.92
CA THR A 182 -19.98 10.86 -8.15
C THR A 182 -20.54 9.82 -9.12
N THR A 183 -20.16 8.57 -8.92
CA THR A 183 -20.79 7.37 -9.45
C THR A 183 -21.01 6.42 -8.27
N GLN A 184 -22.26 6.01 -8.03
CA GLN A 184 -22.54 4.89 -7.14
C GLN A 184 -21.65 3.71 -7.56
N PRO A 185 -20.95 3.03 -6.63
CA PRO A 185 -20.31 1.77 -6.95
C PRO A 185 -21.35 0.89 -7.64
N SER A 186 -20.99 0.21 -8.73
CA SER A 186 -21.89 -0.83 -9.23
C SER A 186 -22.10 -1.84 -8.10
N CYS A 187 -23.31 -2.40 -7.98
CA CYS A 187 -23.69 -3.34 -6.91
C CYS A 187 -22.76 -4.58 -6.78
N GLY A 188 -21.73 -4.71 -7.63
CA GLY A 188 -20.71 -5.75 -7.51
C GLY A 188 -19.76 -5.56 -6.31
N ALA A 189 -19.50 -4.32 -5.88
CA ALA A 189 -18.64 -4.03 -4.72
C ALA A 189 -19.40 -3.48 -3.51
N ASP A 190 -20.52 -2.79 -3.76
CA ASP A 190 -21.50 -2.34 -2.77
C ASP A 190 -22.63 -3.38 -2.71
N LEU A 191 -22.41 -4.41 -1.90
CA LEU A 191 -23.23 -5.61 -1.84
C LEU A 191 -24.53 -5.40 -1.06
N ASP A 192 -24.57 -4.39 -0.18
CA ASP A 192 -25.80 -3.98 0.49
C ASP A 192 -26.54 -2.82 -0.21
N CYS A 193 -25.97 -2.30 -1.31
CA CYS A 193 -26.50 -1.20 -2.11
C CYS A 193 -26.75 0.08 -1.29
N SER A 194 -25.98 0.29 -0.22
CA SER A 194 -26.08 1.47 0.63
C SER A 194 -25.45 2.72 0.00
N GLY A 195 -24.76 2.55 -1.14
CA GLY A 195 -24.01 3.58 -1.82
C GLY A 195 -22.62 3.81 -1.24
N SER A 196 -22.12 2.92 -0.39
CA SER A 196 -20.82 3.02 0.28
C SER A 196 -20.18 1.64 0.37
N VAL A 197 -18.92 1.50 -0.09
CA VAL A 197 -18.16 0.26 0.09
C VAL A 197 -17.49 0.28 1.48
N ASN A 198 -17.88 -0.60 2.39
CA ASN A 198 -17.47 -0.61 3.80
C ASN A 198 -17.49 -2.02 4.41
N ILE A 199 -17.40 -2.12 5.74
CA ILE A 199 -17.38 -3.41 6.45
C ILE A 199 -18.74 -4.14 6.38
N GLN A 200 -19.84 -3.42 6.17
CA GLN A 200 -21.16 -4.00 5.96
C GLN A 200 -21.23 -4.74 4.62
N ASP A 201 -20.53 -4.29 3.57
CA ASP A 201 -20.40 -5.06 2.33
C ASP A 201 -19.60 -6.33 2.51
N TYR A 202 -18.53 -6.30 3.31
CA TYR A 202 -17.80 -7.52 3.67
C TYR A 202 -18.69 -8.49 4.44
N GLN A 203 -19.52 -8.00 5.36
CA GLN A 203 -20.51 -8.81 6.05
C GLN A 203 -21.60 -9.33 5.10
N ALA A 204 -22.06 -8.53 4.14
CA ALA A 204 -23.02 -8.94 3.13
C ALA A 204 -22.43 -10.01 2.20
N TRP A 205 -21.16 -9.88 1.82
CA TRP A 205 -20.40 -10.87 1.07
C TRP A 205 -20.32 -12.21 1.80
N LEU A 206 -19.92 -12.19 3.09
CA LEU A 206 -19.84 -13.37 3.96
C LEU A 206 -21.19 -14.07 4.17
N ASN A 207 -22.30 -13.37 3.91
CA ASN A 207 -23.66 -13.91 4.05
C ASN A 207 -24.33 -14.23 2.70
N SER A 208 -23.63 -14.05 1.58
CA SER A 208 -24.18 -14.24 0.23
C SER A 208 -23.70 -15.55 -0.41
N SER A 209 -24.51 -16.21 -1.23
CA SER A 209 -24.03 -17.35 -2.04
C SER A 209 -22.98 -16.96 -3.08
N SER A 210 -22.72 -15.66 -3.25
CA SER A 210 -21.74 -15.11 -4.19
C SER A 210 -20.30 -15.13 -3.67
N GLY A 211 -20.11 -15.33 -2.36
CA GLY A 211 -18.80 -15.45 -1.73
C GLY A 211 -18.24 -16.87 -1.64
N ASP A 212 -19.08 -17.89 -1.83
CA ASP A 212 -18.68 -19.30 -1.91
C ASP A 212 -18.15 -19.60 -3.32
N LEU A 213 -16.89 -19.27 -3.54
CA LEU A 213 -16.21 -19.36 -4.83
C LEU A 213 -15.75 -20.79 -5.13
N ASN A 214 -15.70 -21.66 -4.13
CA ASN A 214 -15.31 -23.06 -4.27
C ASN A 214 -16.51 -24.05 -4.28
N GLY A 215 -17.72 -23.57 -3.94
CA GLY A 215 -18.97 -24.32 -4.00
C GLY A 215 -19.17 -25.31 -2.84
N ASN A 216 -18.48 -25.13 -1.72
CA ASN A 216 -18.54 -26.05 -0.57
C ASN A 216 -19.62 -25.66 0.46
N GLY A 217 -20.31 -24.54 0.26
CA GLY A 217 -21.36 -24.02 1.13
C GLY A 217 -20.86 -23.25 2.36
N ILE A 218 -19.55 -22.95 2.45
CA ILE A 218 -18.90 -22.24 3.56
C ILE A 218 -18.05 -21.12 2.97
N ILE A 219 -18.36 -19.87 3.31
CA ILE A 219 -17.56 -18.72 2.87
C ILE A 219 -16.40 -18.54 3.85
N GLU A 220 -15.20 -18.88 3.38
CA GLU A 220 -13.97 -18.84 4.17
C GLU A 220 -12.79 -18.37 3.32
N ILE A 221 -11.61 -18.29 3.92
CA ILE A 221 -10.43 -17.75 3.23
C ILE A 221 -10.02 -18.57 1.99
N THR A 222 -10.47 -19.83 1.90
CA THR A 222 -10.25 -20.71 0.74
C THR A 222 -11.01 -20.24 -0.51
N ASP A 223 -12.09 -19.48 -0.36
CA ASP A 223 -12.80 -18.86 -1.48
C ASP A 223 -11.98 -17.73 -2.11
N LEU A 224 -11.35 -16.90 -1.28
CA LEU A 224 -10.42 -15.85 -1.72
C LEU A 224 -9.21 -16.41 -2.49
N VAL A 225 -8.74 -17.61 -2.10
CA VAL A 225 -7.64 -18.30 -2.81
C VAL A 225 -8.01 -18.63 -4.24
N ASN A 226 -9.27 -19.00 -4.52
CA ASN A 226 -9.69 -19.31 -5.89
C ASN A 226 -9.66 -18.09 -6.80
N VAL A 227 -10.01 -16.90 -6.30
CA VAL A 227 -9.88 -15.64 -7.06
C VAL A 227 -8.41 -15.33 -7.37
N LEU A 228 -7.53 -15.46 -6.37
CA LEU A 228 -6.09 -15.28 -6.55
C LEU A 228 -5.48 -16.31 -7.50
N TYR A 229 -5.95 -17.57 -7.46
CA TYR A 229 -5.45 -18.66 -8.31
C TYR A 229 -5.88 -18.48 -9.78
N LEU A 230 -7.08 -17.95 -10.02
CA LEU A 230 -7.57 -17.63 -11.37
C LEU A 230 -6.84 -16.42 -11.99
N TRP A 231 -6.46 -15.43 -11.17
CA TRP A 231 -5.67 -14.27 -11.61
C TRP A 231 -4.23 -14.60 -12.02
N ILE A 232 -3.62 -15.64 -11.42
CA ILE A 232 -2.23 -16.06 -11.72
C ILE A 232 -2.12 -16.87 -13.03
N LYS A 233 -3.24 -17.31 -13.62
CA LYS A 233 -3.27 -18.10 -14.87
C LYS A 233 -3.51 -17.29 -16.15
N ILE A 234 -3.60 -15.96 -16.06
CA ILE A 234 -3.66 -15.03 -17.20
C ILE A 234 -2.28 -14.41 -17.39
#